data_AF-A0A8T6WG53-F1
#
_entry.id   AF-A0A8T6WG53-F1
#
_cell.length_a   1.000
_cell.length_b   1.000
_cell.length_c   1.000
_cell.angle_alpha   90.00
_cell.angle_beta   90.00
_cell.angle_gamma   90.00
#
_symmetry.space_group_name_H-M   'P 1'
#
loop_
_entity.id
_entity.type
_entity.pdbx_description
1 polymer ?
#
loop_
_entity_poly.entity_id
_entity_poly.type
_entity_poly.pdbx_seq_one_letter_code
_entity_poly.pdbx_strand_id
1 'polypeptide(L)'
;DPKDVMPMIMKTKSTSDSEKYGWLGESPQLREWVDERQLSGLNDFDYTLPNKDYEATLKVDKNTMDDDQLGNVKVRVRDLAARARTHPRKLFFDALVAGTTDLCYDGQAFFSNSHNESGSAQDNLLGYSAAGSIPTVAEFTAAFEAARAAIRGFQDDQGEPRNEGELDLHVVASPLLENVMDQVFNATLLSNSTNTLKGAAKPLVSSRLSGLDFYVLDGSGVIKPLIHQERQAINFES
;
A
#
# COMPACT_ATOMS: atom_id res chain seq x y z
N ASP A 1 11.25 2.89 8.20
CA ASP A 1 12.35 2.99 7.18
C ASP A 1 11.70 2.69 5.84
N PRO A 2 11.90 3.43 4.74
CA PRO A 2 11.27 3.11 3.44
C PRO A 2 11.23 1.64 3.03
N LYS A 3 12.17 0.82 3.49
CA LYS A 3 12.17 -0.64 3.28
C LYS A 3 10.91 -1.35 3.79
N ASP A 4 10.25 -0.82 4.81
CA ASP A 4 9.05 -1.41 5.42
C ASP A 4 7.83 -1.41 4.49
N VAL A 5 7.75 -0.45 3.57
CA VAL A 5 6.66 -0.37 2.59
C VAL A 5 6.96 -1.03 1.25
N MET A 6 8.22 -1.37 0.97
CA MET A 6 8.64 -1.92 -0.32
C MET A 6 7.94 -3.22 -0.73
N PRO A 7 7.62 -4.17 0.17
CA PRO A 7 6.89 -5.38 -0.21
C PRO A 7 5.51 -5.11 -0.81
N MET A 8 4.91 -3.96 -0.49
CA MET A 8 3.56 -3.56 -0.95
C MET A 8 3.60 -2.63 -2.17
N ILE A 9 4.79 -2.33 -2.70
CA ILE A 9 4.99 -1.36 -3.78
C ILE A 9 5.62 -2.03 -5.00
N MET A 10 4.98 -1.89 -6.15
CA MET A 10 5.54 -2.24 -7.45
C MET A 10 6.30 -1.04 -8.00
N LYS A 11 7.62 -1.17 -8.18
CA LYS A 11 8.44 -0.10 -8.77
C LYS A 11 8.41 -0.17 -10.29
N THR A 12 8.09 0.96 -10.92
CA THR A 12 8.12 1.09 -12.38
C THR A 12 8.98 2.28 -12.77
N LYS A 13 9.80 2.13 -13.82
CA LYS A 13 10.54 3.25 -14.40
C LYS A 13 9.65 3.97 -15.41
N SER A 14 9.65 5.30 -15.38
CA SER A 14 8.98 6.11 -16.39
C SER A 14 9.99 6.84 -17.27
N THR A 15 9.68 6.94 -18.56
CA THR A 15 10.51 7.70 -19.53
C THR A 15 9.72 8.80 -20.24
N SER A 16 8.39 8.83 -20.05
CA SER A 16 7.48 9.80 -20.64
C SER A 16 6.91 10.74 -19.56
N ASP A 17 5.98 11.64 -19.91
CA ASP A 17 5.35 12.54 -18.94
C ASP A 17 4.26 11.83 -18.10
N SER A 18 3.73 10.71 -18.60
CA SER A 18 2.77 9.85 -17.90
C SER A 18 2.85 8.43 -18.44
N GLU A 19 2.80 7.42 -17.58
CA GLU A 19 2.72 6.03 -18.04
C GLU A 19 1.28 5.54 -18.03
N LYS A 20 0.93 4.77 -19.06
CA LYS A 20 -0.38 4.11 -19.19
C LYS A 20 -0.23 2.64 -18.82
N TYR A 21 -1.04 2.17 -17.88
CA TYR A 21 -0.97 0.83 -17.32
C TYR A 21 -2.05 -0.10 -17.89
N GLY A 22 -1.99 -0.35 -19.21
CA GLY A 22 -2.92 -1.23 -19.92
C GLY A 22 -2.87 -2.72 -19.54
N TRP A 23 -1.88 -3.12 -18.75
CA TRP A 23 -1.70 -4.50 -18.27
C TRP A 23 -2.36 -4.77 -16.91
N LEU A 24 -3.10 -3.81 -16.33
CA LEU A 24 -3.76 -4.02 -15.04
C LEU A 24 -4.84 -5.12 -15.07
N GLY A 25 -5.25 -5.57 -16.26
CA GLY A 25 -6.06 -6.77 -16.45
C GLY A 25 -5.27 -8.06 -16.28
N GLU A 26 -5.97 -9.17 -16.04
CA GLU A 26 -5.30 -10.45 -15.84
C GLU A 26 -4.94 -11.14 -17.16
N SER A 27 -3.94 -12.02 -17.11
CA SER A 27 -3.58 -12.85 -18.26
C SER A 27 -4.56 -14.02 -18.38
N PRO A 28 -4.91 -14.47 -19.60
CA PRO A 28 -5.85 -15.56 -19.78
C PRO A 28 -5.35 -16.87 -19.17
N GLN A 29 -6.27 -17.66 -18.62
CA GLN A 29 -5.95 -18.96 -18.04
C GLN A 29 -5.54 -20.01 -19.09
N LEU A 30 -4.73 -20.98 -18.65
CA LEU A 30 -4.42 -22.16 -19.45
C LEU A 30 -5.67 -23.03 -19.57
N ARG A 31 -6.06 -23.34 -20.80
CA ARG A 31 -7.15 -24.25 -21.12
C ARG A 31 -6.62 -25.47 -21.87
N GLU A 32 -7.39 -26.56 -21.83
CA GLU A 32 -7.08 -27.75 -22.61
C GLU A 32 -6.97 -27.40 -24.10
N TRP A 33 -5.94 -27.93 -24.76
CA TRP A 33 -5.70 -27.69 -26.18
C TRP A 33 -6.59 -28.60 -27.02
N VAL A 34 -7.79 -28.12 -27.36
CA VAL A 34 -8.79 -28.91 -28.09
C VAL A 34 -8.73 -28.66 -29.61
N ASP A 35 -8.29 -27.48 -30.06
CA ASP A 35 -8.21 -27.10 -31.49
C ASP A 35 -7.29 -25.87 -31.71
N GLU A 36 -7.57 -25.02 -32.71
CA GLU A 36 -6.85 -23.77 -33.00
C GLU A 36 -6.68 -22.85 -31.77
N ARG A 37 -5.57 -22.10 -31.75
CA ARG A 37 -5.31 -21.08 -30.72
C ARG A 37 -6.44 -20.07 -30.72
N GLN A 38 -7.13 -19.93 -29.59
CA GLN A 38 -7.99 -18.77 -29.39
C GLN A 38 -7.22 -17.72 -28.61
N LEU A 39 -7.20 -16.55 -29.22
CA LEU A 39 -6.53 -15.37 -28.69
C LEU A 39 -7.50 -14.69 -27.74
N SER A 40 -7.16 -14.66 -26.46
CA SER A 40 -7.77 -13.71 -25.53
C SER A 40 -6.93 -12.45 -25.53
N GLY A 41 -7.57 -11.30 -25.69
CA GLY A 41 -6.91 -10.00 -25.51
C GLY A 41 -6.73 -9.68 -24.03
N LEU A 42 -5.82 -8.77 -23.73
CA LEU A 42 -5.81 -8.08 -22.43
C LEU A 42 -6.98 -7.08 -22.46
N ASN A 43 -7.77 -7.02 -21.40
CA ASN A 43 -8.77 -5.95 -21.25
C ASN A 43 -8.04 -4.60 -21.22
N ASP A 44 -8.43 -3.66 -22.10
CA ASP A 44 -7.82 -2.33 -22.19
C ASP A 44 -8.24 -1.48 -20.98
N PHE A 45 -7.47 -1.57 -19.90
CA PHE A 45 -7.62 -0.70 -18.74
C PHE A 45 -6.80 0.59 -18.92
N ASP A 46 -7.47 1.74 -18.89
CA ASP A 46 -6.86 3.05 -19.19
C ASP A 46 -6.45 3.81 -17.93
N TYR A 47 -5.65 3.20 -17.05
CA TYR A 47 -5.07 3.92 -15.91
C TYR A 47 -3.81 4.69 -16.31
N THR A 48 -3.86 6.01 -16.18
CA THR A 48 -2.74 6.91 -16.50
C THR A 48 -2.21 7.56 -15.23
N LEU A 49 -0.93 7.35 -14.93
CA LEU A 49 -0.27 7.97 -13.79
C LEU A 49 0.67 9.10 -14.27
N PRO A 50 0.30 10.38 -14.10
CA PRO A 50 1.17 11.48 -14.47
C PRO A 50 2.37 11.58 -13.52
N ASN A 51 3.55 11.84 -14.07
CA ASN A 51 4.73 12.16 -13.26
C ASN A 51 4.54 13.50 -12.55
N LYS A 52 4.96 13.55 -11.28
CA LYS A 52 4.98 14.77 -10.47
C LYS A 52 6.42 15.06 -10.04
N ASP A 53 6.82 16.31 -10.22
CA ASP A 53 8.14 16.78 -9.78
C ASP A 53 8.07 17.25 -8.33
N TYR A 54 9.10 16.91 -7.55
CA TYR A 54 9.23 17.29 -6.14
C TYR A 54 10.59 17.94 -5.91
N GLU A 55 10.60 19.06 -5.17
CA GLU A 55 11.83 19.75 -4.77
C GLU A 55 11.84 20.04 -3.27
N ALA A 56 13.04 20.15 -2.70
CA ALA A 56 13.24 20.70 -1.38
C ALA A 56 14.57 21.46 -1.34
N THR A 57 14.49 22.78 -1.17
CA THR A 57 15.64 23.68 -1.22
C THR A 57 16.03 24.22 0.17
N LEU A 58 17.32 24.19 0.51
CA LEU A 58 17.87 24.80 1.72
C LEU A 58 18.81 25.96 1.36
N LYS A 59 18.40 27.20 1.65
CA LYS A 59 19.27 28.37 1.53
C LYS A 59 20.13 28.54 2.78
N VAL A 60 21.43 28.74 2.60
CA VAL A 60 22.38 29.03 3.68
C VAL A 60 23.18 30.27 3.31
N ASP A 61 23.19 31.27 4.20
CA ASP A 61 24.00 32.47 3.98
C ASP A 61 25.48 32.16 4.21
N LYS A 62 26.36 32.78 3.39
CA LYS A 62 27.80 32.52 3.44
C LYS A 62 28.39 32.79 4.83
N ASN A 63 28.05 33.92 5.44
CA ASN A 63 28.52 34.26 6.77
C ASN A 63 28.08 33.21 7.80
N THR A 64 26.85 32.69 7.68
CA THR A 64 26.38 31.61 8.55
C THR A 64 27.18 30.32 8.38
N MET A 65 27.66 30.02 7.18
CA MET A 65 28.52 28.87 6.94
C MET A 65 29.94 29.11 7.48
N ASP A 66 30.49 30.30 7.29
CA ASP A 66 31.82 30.69 7.76
C ASP A 66 31.88 30.77 9.30
N ASP A 67 30.80 31.20 9.94
CA ASP A 67 30.67 31.34 11.39
C ASP A 67 30.12 30.06 12.10
N ASP A 68 29.85 28.96 11.36
CA ASP A 68 29.25 27.73 11.91
C ASP A 68 30.24 26.91 12.74
N GLN A 69 30.46 27.32 13.99
CA GLN A 69 31.34 26.62 14.94
C GLN A 69 30.75 25.31 15.48
N LEU A 70 29.41 25.18 15.48
CA LEU A 70 28.70 24.03 16.07
C LEU A 70 28.27 22.99 15.03
N GLY A 71 28.46 23.26 13.73
CA GLY A 71 28.06 22.36 12.65
C GLY A 71 26.55 22.32 12.39
N ASN A 72 25.83 23.38 12.75
CA ASN A 72 24.38 23.51 12.58
C ASN A 72 23.95 23.35 11.12
N VAL A 73 24.73 23.90 10.18
CA VAL A 73 24.45 23.81 8.74
C VAL A 73 24.51 22.34 8.30
N LYS A 74 25.53 21.59 8.76
CA LYS A 74 25.68 20.17 8.44
C LYS A 74 24.51 19.34 8.98
N VAL A 75 24.00 19.66 10.17
CA VAL A 75 22.81 18.99 10.73
C VAL A 75 21.58 19.22 9.85
N ARG A 76 21.36 20.46 9.37
CA ARG A 76 20.24 20.78 8.49
C ARG A 76 20.34 20.11 7.13
N VAL A 77 21.52 20.05 6.53
CA VAL A 77 21.75 19.33 5.26
C VAL A 77 21.47 17.83 5.43
N ARG A 78 21.89 17.24 6.56
CA ARG A 78 21.58 15.82 6.87
C ARG A 78 20.08 15.59 7.07
N ASP A 79 19.37 16.50 7.74
CA ASP A 79 17.91 16.41 7.88
C ASP A 79 17.22 16.46 6.51
N LEU A 80 17.65 17.37 5.63
CA LEU A 80 17.12 17.44 4.26
C LEU A 80 17.33 16.12 3.50
N ALA A 81 18.52 15.55 3.57
CA ALA A 81 18.82 14.25 2.94
C ALA A 81 17.96 13.12 3.53
N ALA A 82 17.72 13.12 4.85
CA ALA A 82 16.84 12.15 5.50
C ALA A 82 15.37 12.29 5.07
N ARG A 83 14.88 13.52 4.90
CA ARG A 83 13.54 13.80 4.36
C ARG A 83 13.40 13.32 2.92
N ALA A 84 14.39 13.61 2.07
CA ALA A 84 14.41 13.14 0.69
C ALA A 84 14.37 11.60 0.64
N ARG A 85 15.22 10.92 1.43
CA ARG A 85 15.23 9.45 1.53
C ARG A 85 13.90 8.86 1.98
N THR A 86 13.18 9.52 2.88
CA THR A 86 11.89 9.04 3.41
C THR A 86 10.69 9.45 2.56
N HIS A 87 10.90 10.19 1.47
CA HIS A 87 9.83 10.70 0.61
C HIS A 87 8.97 9.61 -0.04
N PRO A 88 9.52 8.50 -0.61
CA PRO A 88 8.67 7.43 -1.17
C PRO A 88 7.75 6.80 -0.12
N ARG A 89 8.23 6.69 1.13
CA ARG A 89 7.43 6.21 2.26
C ARG A 89 6.28 7.18 2.59
N LYS A 90 6.52 8.49 2.46
CA LYS A 90 5.45 9.50 2.60
C LYS A 90 4.39 9.30 1.51
N LEU A 91 4.80 9.20 0.23
CA LEU A 91 3.88 9.01 -0.89
C LEU A 91 3.00 7.76 -0.72
N PHE A 92 3.56 6.66 -0.21
CA PHE A 92 2.79 5.46 0.12
C PHE A 92 1.64 5.73 1.08
N PHE A 93 1.90 6.41 2.21
CA PHE A 93 0.84 6.74 3.17
C PHE A 93 -0.15 7.77 2.63
N ASP A 94 0.35 8.76 1.88
CA ASP A 94 -0.52 9.76 1.24
C ASP A 94 -1.49 9.07 0.25
N ALA A 95 -1.02 8.05 -0.51
CA ALA A 95 -1.86 7.26 -1.41
C ALA A 95 -2.89 6.40 -0.68
N LEU A 96 -2.55 5.79 0.46
CA LEU A 96 -3.51 5.03 1.26
C LEU A 96 -4.64 5.91 1.78
N VAL A 97 -4.29 7.10 2.29
CA VAL A 97 -5.27 8.08 2.79
C VAL A 97 -6.18 8.58 1.66
N ALA A 98 -5.63 8.78 0.46
CA ALA A 98 -6.39 9.19 -0.72
C ALA A 98 -7.17 8.02 -1.36
N GLY A 99 -7.00 6.77 -0.91
CA GLY A 99 -7.57 5.60 -1.56
C GLY A 99 -9.10 5.57 -1.58
N THR A 100 -9.77 6.28 -0.67
CA THR A 100 -11.25 6.41 -0.67
C THR A 100 -11.76 7.53 -1.57
N THR A 101 -10.87 8.31 -2.19
CA THR A 101 -11.21 9.47 -3.04
C THR A 101 -10.66 9.36 -4.46
N ASP A 102 -9.41 8.92 -4.60
CA ASP A 102 -8.71 8.86 -5.89
C ASP A 102 -9.18 7.64 -6.67
N LEU A 103 -9.49 7.86 -7.95
CA LEU A 103 -10.04 6.84 -8.82
C LEU A 103 -8.98 5.83 -9.26
N CYS A 104 -9.38 4.57 -9.29
CA CYS A 104 -8.67 3.43 -9.80
C CYS A 104 -8.94 3.25 -11.31
N TYR A 105 -8.41 2.17 -11.89
CA TYR A 105 -8.52 1.86 -13.32
C TYR A 105 -9.96 1.57 -13.79
N ASP A 106 -10.86 1.21 -12.87
CA ASP A 106 -12.27 0.94 -13.13
C ASP A 106 -13.18 2.17 -12.90
N GLY A 107 -12.58 3.31 -12.55
CA GLY A 107 -13.30 4.56 -12.29
C GLY A 107 -13.97 4.64 -10.92
N GLN A 108 -13.78 3.65 -10.03
CA GLN A 108 -14.16 3.72 -8.62
C GLN A 108 -12.96 4.17 -7.77
N ALA A 109 -13.20 4.64 -6.53
CA ALA A 109 -12.10 4.88 -5.60
C ALA A 109 -11.34 3.57 -5.31
N PHE A 110 -10.02 3.63 -5.06
CA PHE A 110 -9.21 2.43 -4.78
C PHE A 110 -9.77 1.57 -3.64
N PHE A 111 -10.32 2.19 -2.59
CA PHE A 111 -11.12 1.52 -1.58
C PHE A 111 -12.60 1.85 -1.82
N SER A 112 -13.36 0.87 -2.30
CA SER A 112 -14.79 0.97 -2.61
C SER A 112 -15.51 -0.35 -2.34
N ASN A 113 -16.79 -0.26 -2.02
CA ASN A 113 -17.69 -1.41 -1.89
C ASN A 113 -18.43 -1.75 -3.19
N SER A 114 -17.98 -1.19 -4.32
CA SER A 114 -18.69 -1.21 -5.59
C SER A 114 -17.79 -1.43 -6.80
N HIS A 115 -16.60 -2.01 -6.60
CA HIS A 115 -15.79 -2.48 -7.72
C HIS A 115 -16.57 -3.54 -8.49
N ASN A 116 -16.64 -3.44 -9.81
CA ASN A 116 -17.35 -4.41 -10.64
C ASN A 116 -16.41 -4.89 -11.73
N GLU A 117 -15.89 -6.09 -11.54
CA GLU A 117 -15.07 -6.78 -12.53
C GLU A 117 -15.83 -8.02 -12.98
N SER A 118 -16.02 -8.12 -14.30
CA SER A 118 -16.57 -9.31 -14.96
C SER A 118 -17.86 -9.90 -14.37
N GLY A 119 -18.72 -9.04 -13.82
CA GLY A 119 -20.06 -9.41 -13.33
C GLY A 119 -20.13 -9.74 -11.83
N SER A 120 -19.01 -9.72 -11.11
CA SER A 120 -18.96 -9.85 -9.65
C SER A 120 -18.64 -8.52 -8.98
N ALA A 121 -19.51 -8.07 -8.08
CA ALA A 121 -19.21 -6.92 -7.23
C ALA A 121 -18.18 -7.32 -6.17
N GLN A 122 -17.06 -6.60 -6.10
CA GLN A 122 -16.01 -6.78 -5.11
C GLN A 122 -15.98 -5.60 -4.14
N ASP A 123 -15.90 -5.90 -2.86
CA ASP A 123 -15.86 -4.92 -1.77
C ASP A 123 -14.52 -5.01 -1.04
N ASN A 124 -13.77 -3.90 -1.04
CA ASN A 124 -12.53 -3.75 -0.29
C ASN A 124 -12.59 -2.57 0.71
N LEU A 125 -13.77 -1.99 0.94
CA LEU A 125 -14.03 -0.93 1.92
C LEU A 125 -14.97 -1.45 3.01
N LEU A 126 -14.44 -2.34 3.83
CA LEU A 126 -15.22 -3.00 4.88
C LEU A 126 -15.44 -2.06 6.08
N GLY A 127 -16.67 -2.05 6.60
CA GLY A 127 -17.02 -1.37 7.84
C GLY A 127 -17.00 -2.31 9.05
N TYR A 128 -16.43 -1.86 10.16
CA TYR A 128 -16.55 -2.52 11.46
C TYR A 128 -16.81 -1.47 12.56
N SER A 129 -17.84 -1.66 13.38
CA SER A 129 -18.15 -0.75 14.49
C SER A 129 -17.50 -1.23 15.78
N ALA A 130 -16.54 -0.47 16.30
CA ALA A 130 -16.02 -0.66 17.65
C ALA A 130 -16.99 -0.06 18.68
N ALA A 131 -17.19 -0.74 19.81
CA ALA A 131 -18.07 -0.27 20.87
C ALA A 131 -17.51 0.93 21.65
N GLY A 132 -16.19 1.19 21.58
CA GLY A 132 -15.51 2.25 22.30
C GLY A 132 -14.52 3.03 21.43
N SER A 133 -13.86 4.01 22.06
CA SER A 133 -12.91 4.92 21.37
C SER A 133 -11.63 4.25 20.89
N ILE A 134 -11.31 3.06 21.40
CA ILE A 134 -10.23 2.19 20.91
C ILE A 134 -10.84 0.78 20.84
N PRO A 135 -10.74 0.09 19.69
CA PRO A 135 -11.22 -1.28 19.57
C PRO A 135 -10.55 -2.21 20.58
N THR A 136 -11.29 -3.19 21.08
CA THR A 136 -10.73 -4.30 21.83
C THR A 136 -9.98 -5.25 20.89
N VAL A 137 -9.13 -6.11 21.48
CA VAL A 137 -8.41 -7.16 20.73
C VAL A 137 -9.39 -8.06 19.96
N ALA A 138 -10.54 -8.39 20.56
CA ALA A 138 -11.56 -9.23 19.93
C ALA A 138 -12.22 -8.53 18.73
N GLU A 139 -12.55 -7.24 18.87
CA GLU A 139 -13.13 -6.44 17.78
C GLU A 139 -12.15 -6.28 16.62
N PHE A 140 -10.88 -5.95 16.92
CA PHE A 140 -9.85 -5.85 15.89
C PHE A 140 -9.61 -7.19 15.20
N THR A 141 -9.61 -8.29 15.96
CA THR A 141 -9.48 -9.66 15.41
C THR A 141 -10.59 -9.97 14.43
N ALA A 142 -11.85 -9.70 14.80
CA ALA A 142 -12.99 -9.93 13.93
C ALA A 142 -12.94 -9.07 12.66
N ALA A 143 -12.56 -7.79 12.78
CA ALA A 143 -12.38 -6.91 11.63
C ALA A 143 -11.26 -7.38 10.69
N PHE A 144 -10.13 -7.82 11.24
CA PHE A 144 -9.01 -8.36 10.46
C PHE A 144 -9.37 -9.66 9.75
N GLU A 145 -10.07 -10.58 10.42
CA GLU A 145 -10.51 -11.83 9.80
C GLU A 145 -11.51 -11.59 8.66
N ALA A 146 -12.40 -10.61 8.80
CA ALA A 146 -13.28 -10.19 7.71
C ALA A 146 -12.50 -9.63 6.52
N ALA A 147 -11.51 -8.76 6.76
CA ALA A 147 -10.63 -8.24 5.71
C ALA A 147 -9.81 -9.34 5.02
N ARG A 148 -9.27 -10.29 5.79
CA ARG A 148 -8.54 -11.45 5.26
C ARG A 148 -9.43 -12.35 4.42
N ALA A 149 -10.69 -12.55 4.83
CA ALA A 149 -11.67 -13.32 4.07
C ALA A 149 -12.03 -12.62 2.76
N ALA A 150 -12.23 -11.30 2.77
CA ALA A 150 -12.47 -10.51 1.56
C ALA A 150 -11.31 -10.62 0.57
N ILE A 151 -10.06 -10.47 1.04
CA ILE A 151 -8.87 -10.65 0.19
C ILE A 151 -8.85 -12.03 -0.46
N ARG A 152 -9.14 -13.10 0.29
CA ARG A 152 -9.21 -14.45 -0.28
C ARG A 152 -10.37 -14.64 -1.27
N GLY A 153 -11.42 -13.85 -1.16
CA GLY A 153 -12.60 -13.91 -2.01
C GLY A 153 -12.50 -13.10 -3.31
N PHE A 154 -11.45 -12.29 -3.49
CA PHE A 154 -11.27 -11.54 -4.73
C PHE A 154 -11.08 -12.48 -5.92
N GLN A 155 -11.85 -12.20 -6.96
CA GLN A 155 -11.81 -12.90 -8.24
C GLN A 155 -11.04 -12.07 -9.26
N ASP A 156 -10.51 -12.73 -10.27
CA ASP A 156 -9.98 -12.07 -11.46
C ASP A 156 -11.10 -11.65 -12.44
N ASP A 157 -10.70 -11.02 -13.54
CA ASP A 157 -11.61 -10.63 -14.62
C ASP A 157 -12.13 -11.83 -15.45
N GLN A 158 -11.76 -13.06 -15.10
CA GLN A 158 -12.32 -14.30 -15.65
C GLN A 158 -13.21 -15.05 -14.64
N GLY A 159 -13.40 -14.51 -13.43
CA GLY A 159 -14.22 -15.08 -12.37
C GLY A 159 -13.52 -16.11 -11.47
N GLU A 160 -12.20 -16.25 -11.61
CA GLU A 160 -11.40 -17.25 -10.93
C GLU A 160 -10.73 -16.66 -9.68
N PRO A 161 -10.48 -17.45 -8.62
CA PRO A 161 -9.89 -16.92 -7.39
C PRO A 161 -8.46 -16.39 -7.63
N ARG A 162 -8.23 -15.11 -7.35
CA ARG A 162 -6.90 -14.51 -7.54
C ARG A 162 -5.88 -14.93 -6.49
N ASN A 163 -6.37 -15.20 -5.27
CA ASN A 163 -5.56 -15.29 -4.05
C ASN A 163 -5.52 -16.72 -3.45
N GLU A 164 -5.22 -17.71 -4.30
CA GLU A 164 -5.13 -19.13 -3.90
C GLU A 164 -3.87 -19.46 -3.08
N GLY A 165 -2.80 -18.69 -3.27
CA GLY A 165 -1.50 -18.94 -2.64
C GLY A 165 -1.40 -18.57 -1.15
N GLU A 166 -0.16 -18.66 -0.65
CA GLU A 166 0.21 -18.06 0.63
C GLU A 166 0.13 -16.53 0.54
N LEU A 167 -0.59 -15.92 1.47
CA LEU A 167 -0.73 -14.47 1.54
C LEU A 167 0.42 -13.87 2.33
N ASP A 168 0.98 -12.75 1.84
CA ASP A 168 1.95 -11.93 2.56
C ASP A 168 1.28 -10.65 3.05
N LEU A 169 0.44 -10.81 4.08
CA LEU A 169 -0.39 -9.73 4.60
C LEU A 169 0.43 -8.73 5.41
N HIS A 170 0.26 -7.47 5.07
CA HIS A 170 0.77 -6.32 5.81
C HIS A 170 -0.42 -5.51 6.31
N VAL A 171 -0.44 -5.24 7.61
CA VAL A 171 -1.52 -4.46 8.24
C VAL A 171 -0.98 -3.10 8.62
N VAL A 172 -1.49 -2.06 7.98
CA VAL A 172 -1.01 -0.69 8.12
C VAL A 172 -2.03 0.12 8.90
N ALA A 173 -1.63 0.75 10.00
CA ALA A 173 -2.56 1.52 10.83
C ALA A 173 -1.91 2.71 11.55
N SER A 174 -2.75 3.52 12.19
CA SER A 174 -2.31 4.60 13.09
C SER A 174 -1.75 4.05 14.41
N PRO A 175 -0.99 4.87 15.18
CA PRO A 175 -0.49 4.47 16.50
C PRO A 175 -1.60 4.13 17.51
N LEU A 176 -2.85 4.54 17.27
CA LEU A 176 -3.97 4.21 18.16
C LEU A 176 -4.26 2.70 18.19
N LEU A 177 -3.96 2.00 17.10
CA LEU A 177 -4.16 0.55 16.97
C LEU A 177 -2.89 -0.27 17.25
N GLU A 178 -1.76 0.38 17.55
CA GLU A 178 -0.46 -0.30 17.73
C GLU A 178 -0.51 -1.39 18.79
N ASN A 179 -1.07 -1.07 19.96
CA ASN A 179 -1.12 -2.01 21.08
C ASN A 179 -2.00 -3.24 20.76
N VAL A 180 -3.15 -3.05 20.11
CA VAL A 180 -4.03 -4.17 19.74
C VAL A 180 -3.44 -5.00 18.62
N MET A 181 -2.79 -4.38 17.64
CA MET A 181 -2.07 -5.10 16.58
C MET A 181 -0.93 -5.95 17.14
N ASP A 182 -0.14 -5.41 18.07
CA ASP A 182 0.96 -6.16 18.70
C ASP A 182 0.45 -7.38 19.47
N GLN A 183 -0.65 -7.22 20.21
CA GLN A 183 -1.31 -8.35 20.87
C GLN A 183 -1.79 -9.40 19.86
N VAL A 184 -2.45 -8.98 18.77
CA VAL A 184 -3.01 -9.92 17.78
C VAL A 184 -1.93 -10.64 16.97
N PHE A 185 -0.89 -9.93 16.51
CA PHE A 185 0.08 -10.51 15.57
C PHE A 185 1.36 -11.04 16.22
N ASN A 186 1.73 -10.57 17.42
CA ASN A 186 3.03 -10.90 18.04
C ASN A 186 2.92 -11.66 19.37
N ALA A 187 1.84 -11.46 20.15
CA ALA A 187 1.70 -12.14 21.43
C ALA A 187 1.56 -13.66 21.26
N THR A 188 2.18 -14.43 22.16
CA THR A 188 2.09 -15.90 22.17
C THR A 188 0.73 -16.40 22.70
N LEU A 189 0.14 -15.66 23.64
CA LEU A 189 -1.16 -15.97 24.21
C LEU A 189 -2.10 -14.77 24.02
N LEU A 190 -3.35 -15.07 23.67
CA LEU A 190 -4.45 -14.12 23.63
C LEU A 190 -5.54 -14.64 24.56
N SER A 191 -5.95 -13.84 25.54
CA SER A 191 -7.00 -14.21 26.51
C SER A 191 -6.79 -15.58 27.17
N ASN A 192 -5.54 -15.87 27.60
CA ASN A 192 -5.11 -17.13 28.22
C ASN A 192 -5.20 -18.38 27.31
N SER A 193 -5.33 -18.21 26.00
CA SER A 193 -5.26 -19.28 25.01
C SER A 193 -4.12 -19.05 24.02
N THR A 194 -3.71 -20.09 23.30
CA THR A 194 -2.73 -19.98 22.20
C THR A 194 -3.25 -19.03 21.13
N ASN A 195 -2.42 -18.06 20.75
CA ASN A 195 -2.72 -17.15 19.65
C ASN A 195 -2.47 -17.83 18.30
N THR A 196 -3.54 -18.09 17.55
CA THR A 196 -3.49 -18.66 16.19
C THR A 196 -3.18 -17.62 15.11
N LEU A 197 -3.33 -16.33 15.40
CA LEU A 197 -3.04 -15.23 14.49
C LEU A 197 -1.62 -14.68 14.63
N LYS A 198 -0.82 -15.26 15.51
CA LYS A 198 0.59 -14.90 15.65
C LYS A 198 1.32 -15.11 14.32
N GLY A 199 1.89 -14.04 13.77
CA GLY A 199 2.56 -14.05 12.47
C GLY A 199 1.62 -14.13 11.25
N ALA A 200 0.30 -14.02 11.44
CA ALA A 200 -0.66 -14.04 10.33
C ALA A 200 -0.58 -12.79 9.44
N ALA A 201 -0.04 -11.68 9.96
CA ALA A 201 0.29 -10.48 9.20
C ALA A 201 1.46 -9.73 9.83
N LYS A 202 2.09 -8.84 9.04
CA LYS A 202 3.16 -7.95 9.47
C LYS A 202 2.58 -6.58 9.83
N PRO A 203 2.54 -6.18 11.11
CA PRO A 203 2.02 -4.87 11.50
C PRO A 203 2.98 -3.75 11.10
N LEU A 204 2.43 -2.67 10.54
CA LEU A 204 3.13 -1.45 10.18
C LEU A 204 2.40 -0.23 10.76
N VAL A 205 3.00 0.37 11.78
CA VAL A 205 2.46 1.57 12.42
C VAL A 205 3.08 2.83 11.83
N SER A 206 2.26 3.84 11.56
CA SER A 206 2.74 5.12 11.05
C SER A 206 1.99 6.30 11.64
N SER A 207 2.73 7.25 12.20
CA SER A 207 2.21 8.53 12.70
C SER A 207 1.67 9.46 11.59
N ARG A 208 1.76 9.04 10.32
CA ARG A 208 1.10 9.74 9.20
C ARG A 208 -0.38 9.40 9.09
N LEU A 209 -0.80 8.29 9.70
CA LEU A 209 -2.19 7.88 9.75
C LEU A 209 -2.80 8.34 11.07
N SER A 210 -4.10 8.66 11.03
CA SER A 210 -4.91 9.02 12.18
C SER A 210 -6.20 8.21 12.18
N GLY A 211 -6.91 8.20 13.31
CA GLY A 211 -8.16 7.46 13.43
C GLY A 211 -7.98 5.96 13.65
N LEU A 212 -9.07 5.22 13.49
CA LEU A 212 -9.19 3.79 13.78
C LEU A 212 -9.24 2.92 12.52
N ASP A 213 -9.06 3.51 11.35
CA ASP A 213 -8.99 2.76 10.10
C ASP A 213 -7.65 2.04 10.01
N PHE A 214 -7.67 0.85 9.43
CA PHE A 214 -6.48 0.07 9.11
C PHE A 214 -6.60 -0.50 7.69
N TYR A 215 -5.46 -0.67 7.05
CA TYR A 215 -5.36 -1.18 5.68
C TYR A 215 -4.74 -2.56 5.71
N VAL A 216 -5.34 -3.52 5.02
CA VAL A 216 -4.76 -4.86 4.84
C VAL A 216 -4.32 -4.99 3.39
N LEU A 217 -3.02 -5.18 3.18
CA LEU A 217 -2.40 -5.21 1.87
C LEU A 217 -1.71 -6.54 1.68
N ASP A 218 -1.98 -7.22 0.57
CA ASP A 218 -1.26 -8.44 0.21
C ASP A 218 -0.03 -8.11 -0.67
N GLY A 219 1.14 -8.47 -0.17
CA GLY A 219 2.41 -8.35 -0.87
C GLY A 219 2.83 -9.60 -1.62
N SER A 220 2.03 -10.68 -1.65
CA SER A 220 2.42 -11.96 -2.25
C SER A 220 2.44 -11.93 -3.78
N GLY A 221 1.48 -11.23 -4.39
CA GLY A 221 1.24 -11.20 -5.83
C GLY A 221 2.39 -10.59 -6.65
N VAL A 222 2.44 -10.93 -7.94
CA VAL A 222 3.37 -10.32 -8.90
C VAL A 222 3.06 -8.83 -9.06
N ILE A 223 1.78 -8.51 -9.22
CA ILE A 223 1.25 -7.16 -9.16
C ILE A 223 1.11 -6.80 -7.67
N LYS A 224 1.77 -5.73 -7.25
CA LYS A 224 1.65 -5.23 -5.87
C LYS A 224 0.49 -4.24 -5.75
N PRO A 225 -0.07 -4.03 -4.54
CA PRO A 225 -1.23 -3.17 -4.34
C PRO A 225 -1.04 -1.72 -4.81
N LEU A 226 0.17 -1.17 -4.65
CA LEU A 226 0.48 0.20 -5.04
C LEU A 226 1.64 0.25 -6.03
N ILE A 227 1.61 1.22 -6.94
CA ILE A 227 2.67 1.45 -7.92
C ILE A 227 3.46 2.70 -7.54
N HIS A 228 4.78 2.58 -7.51
CA HIS A 228 5.69 3.72 -7.40
C HIS A 228 6.42 3.91 -8.72
N GLN A 229 5.99 4.94 -9.44
CA GLN A 229 6.57 5.36 -10.71
C GLN A 229 7.74 6.32 -10.46
N GLU A 230 8.93 5.93 -10.91
CA GLU A 230 10.14 6.72 -10.77
C GLU A 230 10.66 7.10 -12.17
N ARG A 231 10.51 8.38 -12.53
CA ARG A 231 11.11 8.95 -13.75
C ARG A 231 12.59 9.25 -13.55
N GLN A 232 12.91 9.88 -12.42
CA GLN A 232 14.26 10.28 -12.06
C GLN A 232 14.49 9.99 -10.58
N ALA A 233 15.66 9.41 -10.27
CA ALA A 233 16.07 9.21 -8.90
C ALA A 233 16.34 10.55 -8.20
N ILE A 234 16.27 10.55 -6.87
CA ILE A 234 16.60 11.72 -6.07
C ILE A 234 18.03 12.17 -6.37
N ASN A 235 18.17 13.37 -6.89
CA ASN A 235 19.44 14.03 -7.15
C ASN A 235 19.64 15.17 -6.17
N PHE A 236 20.89 15.36 -5.72
CA PHE A 236 21.29 16.46 -4.86
C PHE A 236 22.18 17.40 -5.65
N GLU A 237 21.80 18.69 -5.67
CA GLU A 237 22.55 19.76 -6.32
C GLU A 237 22.89 20.83 -5.27
N SER A 238 24.03 21.50 -5.43
CA SER A 238 24.59 22.47 -4.48
C SER A 238 24.90 23.80 -5.14
#